data_AF-A0A7C8N158-F1
#
_entry.id   AF-A0A7C8N158-F1
#
_cell.length_a   1.000
_cell.length_b   1.000
_cell.length_c   1.000
_cell.angle_alpha   90.00
_cell.angle_beta   90.00
_cell.angle_gamma   90.00
#
_symmetry.space_group_name_H-M   'P 1'
#
loop_
_entity.id
_entity.type
_entity.pdbx_description
1 polymer ?
#
loop_
_entity_poly.entity_id
_entity_poly.type
_entity_poly.pdbx_seq_one_letter_code
_entity_poly.pdbx_strand_id
1 'polypeptide(L)'
;MVRIPTLCCIVAATTIVSAYDTTFGFDGEPQIENRTIDEIYEAALAEGGIVTVWHGGDETDQQDGLKQEFEARFPNITLNITVDVSKYHDGNIDRQLATGGVYVDSVILQTLHDYPRWDNEGALLHYLPLDFYSIQPSFREIRGAWYGVSVFGWSFLWNKNKVSEGPKEFEDVLKPEFKDKLVLTYPNDDDAVLYAFDLIMQQYGYEWFEKLLAQNPRWVRGTATPVTLLSQSNSTSAVSFTSGVGLTPPDSIGLAFPTKGLFVTWPQRAAILKDAPHPEGAKLLHNYLLSKEHQSSLSSWSVRSDVSAPGGYADLADIPSTNPNGFEGFMANRERVERLKLFFEDKIGTPQGLSPLKDDL
;
A
#
# COMPACT_ATOMS: atom_id res chain seq x y z
N MET A 1 -75.48 16.50 -5.18
CA MET A 1 -74.23 15.72 -5.10
C MET A 1 -73.13 16.53 -5.78
N VAL A 2 -72.34 17.27 -5.00
CA VAL A 2 -71.20 18.05 -5.49
C VAL A 2 -69.95 17.28 -5.08
N ARG A 3 -69.16 16.82 -6.07
CA ARG A 3 -67.86 16.16 -5.82
C ARG A 3 -66.78 17.24 -5.78
N ILE A 4 -66.10 17.35 -4.64
CA ILE A 4 -64.90 18.15 -4.43
C ILE A 4 -63.71 17.32 -4.94
N PRO A 5 -62.78 17.86 -5.74
CA PRO A 5 -61.56 17.15 -6.10
C PRO A 5 -60.55 17.25 -4.96
N THR A 6 -60.02 16.11 -4.53
CA THR A 6 -58.91 16.00 -3.59
C THR A 6 -57.64 16.55 -4.24
N LEU A 7 -57.08 17.61 -3.66
CA LEU A 7 -55.81 18.20 -4.06
C LEU A 7 -54.68 17.29 -3.56
N CYS A 8 -54.00 16.61 -4.48
CA CYS A 8 -52.82 15.80 -4.17
C CYS A 8 -51.61 16.75 -4.09
N CYS A 9 -51.20 17.12 -2.88
CA CYS A 9 -49.95 17.85 -2.66
C CYS A 9 -48.78 16.89 -2.91
N ILE A 10 -48.13 17.03 -4.07
CA ILE A 10 -46.82 16.44 -4.33
C ILE A 10 -45.79 17.28 -3.56
N VAL A 11 -45.31 16.76 -2.44
CA VAL A 11 -44.11 17.30 -1.79
C VAL A 11 -42.94 16.89 -2.66
N ALA A 12 -42.47 17.81 -3.50
CA ALA A 12 -41.19 17.66 -4.18
C ALA A 12 -40.09 17.78 -3.12
N ALA A 13 -39.57 16.63 -2.66
CA ALA A 13 -38.30 16.61 -1.95
C ALA A 13 -37.23 17.07 -2.94
N THR A 14 -36.77 18.31 -2.83
CA THR A 14 -35.57 18.78 -3.52
C THR A 14 -34.38 18.09 -2.88
N THR A 15 -34.06 16.88 -3.34
CA THR A 15 -32.71 16.35 -3.18
C THR A 15 -31.81 17.24 -4.00
N ILE A 16 -31.07 18.14 -3.35
CA ILE A 16 -29.92 18.79 -3.95
C ILE A 16 -28.90 17.67 -4.15
N VAL A 17 -29.01 16.97 -5.27
CA VAL A 17 -27.89 16.21 -5.81
C VAL A 17 -26.98 17.30 -6.35
N SER A 18 -26.01 17.73 -5.55
CA SER A 18 -24.85 18.43 -6.08
C SER A 18 -24.21 17.45 -7.06
N ALA A 19 -24.53 17.59 -8.35
CA ALA A 19 -23.82 16.89 -9.39
C ALA A 19 -22.40 17.46 -9.34
N TYR A 20 -21.49 16.72 -8.70
CA TYR A 20 -20.07 17.01 -8.78
C TYR A 20 -19.69 17.08 -10.26
N ASP A 21 -18.88 18.06 -10.65
CA ASP A 21 -18.34 18.13 -12.01
C ASP A 21 -17.34 16.98 -12.22
N THR A 22 -17.87 15.78 -12.46
CA THR A 22 -17.12 14.57 -12.75
C THR A 22 -16.55 14.56 -14.17
N THR A 23 -16.87 15.58 -14.98
CA THR A 23 -16.49 15.62 -16.40
C THR A 23 -15.29 16.53 -16.63
N PHE A 24 -15.25 17.70 -16.00
CA PHE A 24 -14.14 18.63 -16.14
C PHE A 24 -13.32 18.84 -14.86
N GLY A 25 -13.86 18.52 -13.69
CA GLY A 25 -13.13 18.54 -12.42
C GLY A 25 -12.69 19.93 -11.96
N PHE A 26 -13.42 20.99 -12.34
CA PHE A 26 -13.03 22.37 -12.07
C PHE A 26 -13.25 22.81 -10.61
N ASP A 27 -14.02 22.07 -9.82
CA ASP A 27 -14.41 22.44 -8.45
C ASP A 27 -13.50 21.87 -7.34
N GLY A 28 -12.28 21.44 -7.70
CA GLY A 28 -11.35 20.76 -6.80
C GLY A 28 -10.14 21.59 -6.37
N GLU A 29 -10.32 22.86 -5.99
CA GLU A 29 -9.20 23.67 -5.49
C GLU A 29 -8.58 23.02 -4.23
N PRO A 30 -7.26 22.81 -4.19
CA PRO A 30 -6.59 22.18 -3.07
C PRO A 30 -6.68 23.03 -1.80
N GLN A 31 -6.96 22.38 -0.67
CA GLN A 31 -6.70 22.97 0.65
C GLN A 31 -5.20 22.95 0.91
N ILE A 32 -4.57 24.12 0.94
CA ILE A 32 -3.15 24.26 1.25
C ILE A 32 -2.97 24.43 2.74
N GLU A 33 -2.19 23.56 3.37
CA GLU A 33 -1.85 23.69 4.78
C GLU A 33 -0.86 24.83 5.00
N ASN A 34 -1.20 25.71 5.92
CA ASN A 34 -0.37 26.84 6.33
C ASN A 34 -0.19 26.94 7.84
N ARG A 35 -0.84 26.05 8.59
CA ARG A 35 -0.70 25.93 10.05
C ARG A 35 0.50 25.06 10.38
N THR A 36 1.14 25.35 11.49
CA THR A 36 2.14 24.48 12.10
C THR A 36 1.53 23.14 12.50
N ILE A 37 2.34 22.08 12.59
CA ILE A 37 1.84 20.76 12.98
C ILE A 37 1.19 20.77 14.38
N ASP A 38 1.65 21.65 15.29
CA ASP A 38 1.07 21.81 16.62
C ASP A 38 -0.31 22.49 16.56
N GLU A 39 -0.52 23.47 15.67
CA GLU A 39 -1.85 24.07 15.46
C GLU A 39 -2.84 23.08 14.84
N ILE A 40 -2.38 22.20 13.93
CA ILE A 40 -3.21 21.11 13.38
C ILE A 40 -3.56 20.11 14.49
N TYR A 41 -2.61 19.81 15.38
CA TYR A 41 -2.83 18.94 16.52
C TYR A 41 -3.88 19.49 17.50
N GLU A 42 -3.82 20.77 17.85
CA GLU A 42 -4.86 21.40 18.69
C GLU A 42 -6.25 21.37 18.01
N ALA A 43 -6.31 21.54 16.69
CA ALA A 43 -7.56 21.41 15.93
C ALA A 43 -8.09 19.96 15.95
N ALA A 44 -7.23 18.96 15.77
CA ALA A 44 -7.59 17.55 15.85
C ALA A 44 -8.08 17.14 17.26
N LEU A 45 -7.50 17.71 18.33
CA LEU A 45 -8.00 17.53 19.69
C LEU A 45 -9.42 18.10 19.85
N ALA A 46 -9.66 19.30 19.33
CA ALA A 46 -10.98 19.92 19.36
C ALA A 46 -12.04 19.15 18.55
N GLU A 47 -11.60 18.39 17.54
CA GLU A 47 -12.43 17.50 16.72
C GLU A 47 -12.73 16.14 17.38
N GLY A 48 -12.18 15.88 18.56
CA GLY A 48 -12.45 14.66 19.35
C GLY A 48 -11.24 13.76 19.54
N GLY A 49 -10.07 14.12 19.00
CA GLY A 49 -8.81 13.43 19.25
C GLY A 49 -8.76 12.01 18.71
N ILE A 50 -9.34 11.77 17.53
CA ILE A 50 -9.30 10.48 16.85
C ILE A 50 -9.08 10.67 15.35
N VAL A 51 -8.38 9.72 14.75
CA VAL A 51 -8.32 9.56 13.29
C VAL A 51 -8.43 8.08 12.97
N THR A 52 -9.42 7.72 12.15
CA THR A 52 -9.70 6.36 11.70
C THR A 52 -9.05 6.11 10.35
N VAL A 53 -8.16 5.13 10.30
CA VAL A 53 -7.33 4.86 9.13
C VAL A 53 -7.47 3.43 8.70
N TRP A 54 -7.68 3.21 7.40
CA TRP A 54 -7.60 1.89 6.80
C TRP A 54 -6.30 1.76 6.03
N HIS A 55 -5.44 0.87 6.51
CA HIS A 55 -4.11 0.66 5.96
C HIS A 55 -3.99 -0.75 5.37
N GLY A 56 -3.42 -0.84 4.17
CA GLY A 56 -3.11 -2.09 3.50
C GLY A 56 -2.02 -2.86 4.24
N GLY A 57 -2.24 -4.14 4.52
CA GLY A 57 -1.24 -5.00 5.15
C GLY A 57 -1.71 -6.44 5.27
N ASP A 58 -0.80 -7.30 5.70
CA ASP A 58 -1.01 -8.74 5.82
C ASP A 58 -1.23 -9.20 7.26
N GLU A 59 -0.64 -8.49 8.24
CA GLU A 59 -0.74 -8.81 9.68
C GLU A 59 -1.43 -7.70 10.45
N THR A 60 -2.21 -8.05 11.48
CA THR A 60 -3.01 -7.06 12.22
C THR A 60 -2.17 -6.02 12.96
N ASP A 61 -0.94 -6.39 13.33
CA ASP A 61 0.03 -5.57 14.07
C ASP A 61 1.06 -4.87 13.15
N GLN A 62 0.96 -5.04 11.83
CA GLN A 62 1.96 -4.53 10.88
C GLN A 62 2.13 -2.99 10.93
N GLN A 63 1.13 -2.28 11.48
CA GLN A 63 1.14 -0.83 11.62
C GLN A 63 1.26 -0.36 13.08
N ASP A 64 1.57 -1.24 14.03
CA ASP A 64 1.73 -0.90 15.45
C ASP A 64 2.87 0.10 15.66
N GLY A 65 3.94 0.01 14.88
CA GLY A 65 5.05 0.97 14.91
C GLY A 65 4.58 2.40 14.58
N LEU A 66 3.86 2.58 13.47
CA LEU A 66 3.27 3.88 13.10
C LEU A 66 2.32 4.38 14.18
N LYS A 67 1.45 3.50 14.70
CA LYS A 67 0.51 3.84 15.78
C LYS A 67 1.25 4.34 17.03
N GLN A 68 2.24 3.59 17.48
CA GLN A 68 3.02 3.94 18.67
C GLN A 68 3.74 5.28 18.50
N GLU A 69 4.41 5.48 17.37
CA GLU A 69 5.16 6.71 17.10
C GLU A 69 4.22 7.93 17.01
N PHE A 70 3.09 7.80 16.30
CA PHE A 70 2.12 8.88 16.15
C PHE A 70 1.45 9.26 17.46
N GLU A 71 0.96 8.29 18.24
CA GLU A 71 0.30 8.57 19.53
C GLU A 71 1.29 9.07 20.59
N ALA A 72 2.57 8.69 20.49
CA ALA A 72 3.62 9.28 21.31
C ALA A 72 3.91 10.73 20.93
N ARG A 73 3.90 11.06 19.63
CA ARG A 73 4.13 12.42 19.12
C ARG A 73 2.96 13.36 19.40
N PHE A 74 1.73 12.85 19.41
CA PHE A 74 0.50 13.62 19.62
C PHE A 74 -0.35 12.99 20.75
N PRO A 75 0.00 13.28 22.02
CA PRO A 75 -0.73 12.74 23.16
C PRO A 75 -2.23 13.03 23.09
N ASN A 76 -3.06 12.07 23.51
CA ASN A 76 -4.53 12.17 23.46
C ASN A 76 -5.16 12.19 22.05
N ILE A 77 -4.38 12.01 20.99
CA ILE A 77 -4.93 11.57 19.70
C ILE A 77 -4.90 10.04 19.68
N THR A 78 -6.00 9.42 19.26
CA THR A 78 -6.09 7.99 18.98
C THR A 78 -5.93 7.76 17.48
N LEU A 79 -4.89 7.03 17.08
CA LEU A 79 -4.80 6.47 15.73
C LEU A 79 -5.58 5.14 15.72
N ASN A 80 -6.82 5.20 15.27
CA ASN A 80 -7.70 4.05 15.11
C ASN A 80 -7.42 3.37 13.76
N ILE A 81 -6.29 2.68 13.68
CA ILE A 81 -5.85 2.00 12.47
C ILE A 81 -6.45 0.59 12.36
N THR A 82 -6.96 0.25 11.18
CA THR A 82 -7.39 -1.11 10.82
C THR A 82 -6.52 -1.60 9.67
N VAL A 83 -5.83 -2.71 9.89
CA VAL A 83 -5.08 -3.40 8.84
C VAL A 83 -5.96 -4.46 8.19
N ASP A 84 -6.02 -4.43 6.86
CA ASP A 84 -6.56 -5.48 6.01
C ASP A 84 -5.79 -5.46 4.68
N VAL A 85 -5.91 -6.51 3.86
CA VAL A 85 -5.32 -6.52 2.53
C VAL A 85 -6.00 -5.47 1.65
N SER A 86 -5.21 -4.74 0.85
CA SER A 86 -5.73 -3.55 0.14
C SER A 86 -6.92 -3.84 -0.77
N LYS A 87 -6.94 -5.02 -1.42
CA LYS A 87 -8.02 -5.49 -2.29
C LYS A 87 -9.37 -5.75 -1.61
N TYR A 88 -9.42 -5.68 -0.28
CA TYR A 88 -10.66 -5.75 0.48
C TYR A 88 -10.99 -4.39 1.11
N HIS A 89 -9.98 -3.62 1.52
CA HIS A 89 -10.18 -2.24 1.92
C HIS A 89 -10.78 -1.40 0.80
N ASP A 90 -10.28 -1.50 -0.43
CA ASP A 90 -10.78 -0.73 -1.59
C ASP A 90 -12.29 -0.94 -1.83
N GLY A 91 -12.76 -2.18 -1.93
CA GLY A 91 -14.16 -2.51 -2.13
C GLY A 91 -15.04 -2.17 -0.91
N ASN A 92 -14.48 -2.21 0.30
CA ASN A 92 -15.19 -1.76 1.50
C ASN A 92 -15.32 -0.22 1.55
N ILE A 93 -14.34 0.52 1.04
CA ILE A 93 -14.45 1.97 0.83
C ILE A 93 -15.50 2.27 -0.24
N ASP A 94 -15.47 1.57 -1.38
CA ASP A 94 -16.48 1.72 -2.43
C ASP A 94 -17.90 1.52 -1.88
N ARG A 95 -18.08 0.55 -0.97
CA ARG A 95 -19.37 0.34 -0.27
C ARG A 95 -19.74 1.53 0.63
N GLN A 96 -18.81 2.13 1.36
CA GLN A 96 -19.08 3.30 2.19
C GLN A 96 -19.51 4.49 1.33
N LEU A 97 -18.79 4.74 0.23
CA LEU A 97 -19.09 5.80 -0.72
C LEU A 97 -20.49 5.59 -1.36
N ALA A 98 -20.79 4.38 -1.82
CA ALA A 98 -22.07 4.05 -2.44
C ALA A 98 -23.28 4.15 -1.48
N THR A 99 -23.05 4.02 -0.17
CA THR A 99 -24.12 4.07 0.85
C THR A 99 -24.21 5.41 1.58
N GLY A 100 -23.30 6.35 1.32
CA GLY A 100 -23.25 7.67 1.99
C GLY A 100 -22.91 7.57 3.48
N GLY A 101 -22.22 6.50 3.88
CA GLY A 101 -21.90 6.17 5.28
C GLY A 101 -20.40 6.13 5.54
N VAL A 102 -19.66 7.14 5.06
CA VAL A 102 -18.21 7.24 5.26
C VAL A 102 -17.91 7.48 6.73
N TYR A 103 -17.10 6.60 7.32
CA TYR A 103 -16.59 6.74 8.69
C TYR A 103 -15.07 6.58 8.80
N VAL A 104 -14.42 6.26 7.68
CA VAL A 104 -12.96 6.23 7.56
C VAL A 104 -12.49 7.64 7.22
N ASP A 105 -11.42 8.09 7.86
CA ASP A 105 -10.86 9.41 7.65
C ASP A 105 -9.78 9.40 6.56
N SER A 106 -8.88 8.41 6.63
CA SER A 106 -7.75 8.24 5.71
C SER A 106 -7.61 6.79 5.24
N VAL A 107 -7.18 6.62 3.99
CA VAL A 107 -6.98 5.32 3.33
C VAL A 107 -5.58 5.22 2.74
N ILE A 108 -4.83 4.17 3.12
CA ILE A 108 -3.41 3.98 2.76
C ILE A 108 -3.18 2.59 2.16
N LEU A 109 -3.12 2.47 0.82
CA LEU A 109 -3.20 1.20 0.11
C LEU A 109 -2.15 1.05 -1.01
N GLN A 110 -1.88 -0.21 -1.37
CA GLN A 110 -1.06 -0.56 -2.54
C GLN A 110 -1.88 -0.67 -3.83
N THR A 111 -3.21 -0.60 -3.79
CA THR A 111 -4.09 -0.67 -4.96
C THR A 111 -4.14 0.67 -5.71
N LEU A 112 -2.98 1.12 -6.21
CA LEU A 112 -2.72 2.49 -6.64
C LEU A 112 -3.75 3.08 -7.63
N HIS A 113 -4.35 2.23 -8.46
CA HIS A 113 -5.39 2.60 -9.44
C HIS A 113 -6.70 3.12 -8.84
N ASP A 114 -6.99 2.85 -7.56
CA ASP A 114 -8.22 3.30 -6.92
C ASP A 114 -8.21 4.81 -6.69
N TYR A 115 -7.06 5.39 -6.41
CA TYR A 115 -6.95 6.80 -6.03
C TYR A 115 -7.36 7.77 -7.16
N PRO A 116 -6.88 7.62 -8.42
CA PRO A 116 -7.40 8.43 -9.53
C PRO A 116 -8.89 8.19 -9.80
N ARG A 117 -9.40 6.98 -9.56
CA ARG A 117 -10.83 6.66 -9.71
C ARG A 117 -11.66 7.37 -8.64
N TRP A 118 -11.29 7.26 -7.36
CA TRP A 118 -11.95 7.96 -6.26
C TRP A 118 -11.88 9.48 -6.40
N ASP A 119 -10.77 10.04 -6.91
CA ASP A 119 -10.66 11.46 -7.26
C ASP A 119 -11.71 11.85 -8.32
N ASN A 120 -11.78 11.11 -9.43
CA ASN A 120 -12.78 11.34 -10.50
C ASN A 120 -14.23 11.20 -10.01
N GLU A 121 -14.47 10.33 -9.02
CA GLU A 121 -15.77 10.16 -8.36
C GLU A 121 -16.08 11.29 -7.36
N GLY A 122 -15.12 12.18 -7.08
CA GLY A 122 -15.23 13.29 -6.14
C GLY A 122 -15.17 12.86 -4.67
N ALA A 123 -14.62 11.67 -4.40
CA ALA A 123 -14.60 11.05 -3.07
C ALA A 123 -13.40 11.46 -2.20
N LEU A 124 -12.38 12.11 -2.78
CA LEU A 124 -11.16 12.49 -2.06
C LEU A 124 -11.14 13.98 -1.72
N LEU A 125 -10.61 14.29 -0.55
CA LEU A 125 -10.26 15.66 -0.17
C LEU A 125 -8.92 16.03 -0.83
N HIS A 126 -8.90 17.10 -1.61
CA HIS A 126 -7.68 17.67 -2.16
C HIS A 126 -6.96 18.47 -1.06
N TYR A 127 -5.88 17.91 -0.53
CA TYR A 127 -5.14 18.48 0.59
C TYR A 127 -3.64 18.47 0.34
N LEU A 128 -3.01 19.63 0.47
CA LEU A 128 -1.58 19.83 0.36
C LEU A 128 -0.99 20.04 1.77
N PRO A 129 -0.44 18.99 2.42
CA PRO A 129 0.26 19.11 3.70
C PRO A 129 1.53 19.96 3.61
N LEU A 130 2.09 20.37 4.76
CA LEU A 130 3.21 21.33 4.88
C LEU A 130 4.41 21.03 3.97
N ASP A 131 4.79 19.76 3.83
CA ASP A 131 5.95 19.32 3.06
C ASP A 131 5.58 18.68 1.71
N PHE A 132 4.38 18.95 1.19
CA PHE A 132 3.85 18.30 -0.01
C PHE A 132 4.78 18.41 -1.23
N TYR A 133 5.47 19.55 -1.41
CA TYR A 133 6.39 19.76 -2.54
C TYR A 133 7.75 19.09 -2.41
N SER A 134 8.06 18.53 -1.24
CA SER A 134 9.26 17.71 -1.03
C SER A 134 9.06 16.26 -1.51
N ILE A 135 7.80 15.83 -1.71
CA ILE A 135 7.48 14.52 -2.29
C ILE A 135 7.94 14.50 -3.76
N GLN A 136 8.55 13.38 -4.17
CA GLN A 136 8.94 13.15 -5.56
C GLN A 136 7.76 13.44 -6.50
N PRO A 137 7.95 14.23 -7.58
CA PRO A 137 6.84 14.65 -8.44
C PRO A 137 5.99 13.50 -9.00
N SER A 138 6.59 12.34 -9.30
CA SER A 138 5.85 11.19 -9.81
C SER A 138 5.05 10.43 -8.74
N PHE A 139 5.22 10.75 -7.45
CA PHE A 139 4.54 10.08 -6.34
C PHE A 139 3.33 10.86 -5.83
N ARG A 140 2.93 11.95 -6.48
CA ARG A 140 1.82 12.81 -6.02
C ARG A 140 0.94 13.26 -7.16
N GLU A 141 -0.35 13.38 -6.87
CA GLU A 141 -1.29 14.09 -7.73
C GLU A 141 -1.18 15.59 -7.47
N ILE A 142 -1.21 16.43 -8.51
CA ILE A 142 -0.82 17.84 -8.43
C ILE A 142 -1.71 18.70 -7.52
N ARG A 143 -2.98 18.31 -7.35
CA ARG A 143 -3.96 18.94 -6.46
C ARG A 143 -4.00 18.29 -5.08
N GLY A 144 -3.18 17.28 -4.81
CA GLY A 144 -3.13 16.61 -3.51
C GLY A 144 -4.36 15.76 -3.22
N ALA A 145 -5.02 15.22 -4.27
CA ALA A 145 -6.06 14.21 -4.07
C ALA A 145 -5.50 12.96 -3.38
N TRP A 146 -4.26 12.61 -3.72
CA TRP A 146 -3.51 11.50 -3.14
C TRP A 146 -2.00 11.70 -3.34
N TYR A 147 -1.21 11.00 -2.55
CA TYR A 147 0.25 11.02 -2.65
C TYR A 147 0.88 9.82 -1.94
N GLY A 148 2.11 9.51 -2.31
CA GLY A 148 2.93 8.53 -1.63
C GLY A 148 3.25 8.99 -0.20
N VAL A 149 3.25 8.04 0.75
CA VAL A 149 3.66 8.28 2.15
C VAL A 149 4.82 7.39 2.61
N SER A 150 5.09 6.30 1.91
CA SER A 150 6.27 5.45 2.10
C SER A 150 6.57 4.70 0.80
N VAL A 151 7.81 4.31 0.57
CA VAL A 151 8.15 3.41 -0.54
C VAL A 151 8.30 1.99 -0.02
N PHE A 152 7.52 1.08 -0.58
CA PHE A 152 7.68 -0.35 -0.37
C PHE A 152 8.40 -0.98 -1.56
N GLY A 153 8.94 -2.18 -1.35
CA GLY A 153 9.55 -2.96 -2.40
C GLY A 153 9.84 -4.38 -1.98
N TRP A 154 9.96 -5.25 -2.98
CA TRP A 154 10.34 -6.64 -2.79
C TRP A 154 11.84 -6.82 -2.93
N SER A 155 12.35 -7.76 -2.16
CA SER A 155 13.79 -7.98 -2.04
C SER A 155 14.09 -9.46 -1.88
N PHE A 156 15.32 -9.86 -2.20
CA PHE A 156 15.80 -11.16 -1.81
C PHE A 156 16.07 -11.17 -0.32
N LEU A 157 15.41 -12.09 0.38
CA LEU A 157 15.56 -12.31 1.81
C LEU A 157 16.02 -13.73 2.08
N TRP A 158 16.94 -13.90 3.03
CA TRP A 158 17.32 -15.23 3.49
C TRP A 158 17.69 -15.24 4.97
N ASN A 159 17.50 -16.38 5.63
CA ASN A 159 18.00 -16.57 6.97
C ASN A 159 19.49 -16.96 6.93
N LYS A 160 20.37 -16.09 7.47
CA LYS A 160 21.83 -16.27 7.46
C LYS A 160 22.32 -17.51 8.24
N ASN A 161 21.51 -18.02 9.16
CA ASN A 161 21.81 -19.24 9.92
C ASN A 161 21.44 -20.52 9.15
N LYS A 162 20.57 -20.43 8.13
CA LYS A 162 20.14 -21.56 7.30
C LYS A 162 20.86 -21.58 5.94
N VAL A 163 21.27 -20.42 5.44
CA VAL A 163 21.92 -20.21 4.15
C VAL A 163 23.03 -19.17 4.34
N SER A 164 24.28 -19.53 4.03
CA SER A 164 25.42 -18.63 4.20
C SER A 164 25.43 -17.47 3.20
N GLU A 165 25.06 -17.73 1.94
CA GLU A 165 24.96 -16.73 0.88
C GLU A 165 23.60 -16.83 0.18
N GLY A 166 22.83 -15.74 0.20
CA GLY A 166 21.53 -15.68 -0.45
C GLY A 166 21.59 -15.32 -1.95
N PRO A 167 20.47 -15.43 -2.66
CA PRO A 167 20.37 -15.02 -4.05
C PRO A 167 20.57 -13.50 -4.20
N LYS A 168 21.15 -13.10 -5.33
CA LYS A 168 21.34 -11.69 -5.71
C LYS A 168 20.66 -11.36 -7.03
N GLU A 169 20.44 -12.35 -7.89
CA GLU A 169 19.68 -12.23 -9.13
C GLU A 169 18.61 -13.32 -9.22
N PHE A 170 17.62 -13.15 -10.09
CA PHE A 170 16.51 -14.10 -10.20
C PHE A 170 16.91 -15.47 -10.72
N GLU A 171 18.03 -15.62 -11.43
CA GLU A 171 18.56 -16.93 -11.79
C GLU A 171 19.16 -17.67 -10.59
N ASP A 172 19.61 -16.95 -9.55
CA ASP A 172 20.21 -17.58 -8.37
C ASP A 172 19.19 -18.42 -7.60
N VAL A 173 17.91 -17.99 -7.54
CA VAL A 173 16.86 -18.74 -6.83
C VAL A 173 16.60 -20.12 -7.43
N LEU A 174 17.10 -20.37 -8.65
CA LEU A 174 16.99 -21.65 -9.37
C LEU A 174 18.15 -22.62 -9.07
N LYS A 175 19.13 -22.20 -8.26
CA LYS A 175 20.26 -23.06 -7.88
C LYS A 175 19.78 -24.27 -7.06
N PRO A 176 20.35 -25.48 -7.28
CA PRO A 176 19.93 -26.69 -6.59
C PRO A 176 19.97 -26.60 -5.05
N GLU A 177 20.81 -25.72 -4.49
CA GLU A 177 20.90 -25.49 -3.04
C GLU A 177 19.65 -24.87 -2.41
N PHE A 178 18.77 -24.25 -3.21
CA PHE A 178 17.51 -23.64 -2.79
C PHE A 178 16.27 -24.51 -3.03
N LYS A 179 16.45 -25.69 -3.62
CA LYS A 179 15.41 -26.71 -3.76
C LYS A 179 14.76 -27.00 -2.40
N ASP A 180 13.43 -26.95 -2.34
CA ASP A 180 12.60 -27.16 -1.14
C ASP A 180 12.82 -26.14 0.01
N LYS A 181 13.54 -25.02 -0.25
CA LYS A 181 13.83 -23.97 0.75
C LYS A 181 13.19 -22.62 0.45
N LEU A 182 12.62 -22.45 -0.73
CA LEU A 182 11.92 -21.22 -1.09
C LEU A 182 10.56 -21.15 -0.38
N VAL A 183 10.23 -19.99 0.15
CA VAL A 183 8.87 -19.64 0.58
C VAL A 183 8.45 -18.36 -0.12
N LEU A 184 7.35 -18.41 -0.85
CA LEU A 184 6.90 -17.33 -1.73
C LEU A 184 5.43 -17.06 -1.51
N THR A 185 5.05 -15.79 -1.58
CA THR A 185 3.65 -15.37 -1.54
C THR A 185 2.99 -15.70 -2.89
N TYR A 186 1.74 -16.14 -2.85
CA TYR A 186 0.96 -16.42 -4.07
C TYR A 186 0.86 -15.16 -4.96
N PRO A 187 1.38 -15.17 -6.20
CA PRO A 187 1.22 -14.04 -7.12
C PRO A 187 -0.24 -13.80 -7.52
N ASN A 188 -1.10 -14.81 -7.46
CA ASN A 188 -2.54 -14.64 -7.68
C ASN A 188 -3.32 -14.17 -6.43
N ASP A 189 -2.65 -13.89 -5.31
CA ASP A 189 -3.27 -13.34 -4.10
C ASP A 189 -2.89 -11.87 -3.82
N ASP A 190 -1.72 -11.41 -4.27
CA ASP A 190 -1.21 -10.04 -4.09
C ASP A 190 -0.70 -9.45 -5.42
N ASP A 191 -1.17 -8.26 -5.81
CA ASP A 191 -0.87 -7.67 -7.13
C ASP A 191 0.55 -7.10 -7.24
N ALA A 192 1.17 -6.66 -6.14
CA ALA A 192 2.57 -6.25 -6.15
C ALA A 192 3.48 -7.47 -6.31
N VAL A 193 3.13 -8.61 -5.71
CA VAL A 193 3.83 -9.89 -5.94
C VAL A 193 3.59 -10.36 -7.38
N LEU A 194 2.36 -10.28 -7.88
CA LEU A 194 2.02 -10.57 -9.27
C LEU A 194 2.90 -9.78 -10.25
N TYR A 195 3.09 -8.49 -9.98
CA TYR A 195 3.92 -7.61 -10.81
C TYR A 195 5.40 -8.00 -10.77
N ALA A 196 5.92 -8.50 -9.64
CA ALA A 196 7.29 -9.03 -9.60
C ALA A 196 7.44 -10.22 -10.55
N PHE A 197 6.52 -11.18 -10.48
CA PHE A 197 6.53 -12.31 -11.41
C PHE A 197 6.37 -11.87 -12.87
N ASP A 198 5.53 -10.87 -13.15
CA ASP A 198 5.39 -10.30 -14.48
C ASP A 198 6.72 -9.74 -15.01
N LEU A 199 7.41 -8.91 -14.23
CA LEU A 199 8.70 -8.34 -14.60
C LEU A 199 9.75 -9.42 -14.87
N ILE A 200 9.85 -10.40 -13.97
CA ILE A 200 10.80 -11.50 -14.10
C ILE A 200 10.48 -12.31 -15.36
N MET A 201 9.22 -12.67 -15.60
CA MET A 201 8.83 -13.46 -16.77
C MET A 201 8.95 -12.70 -18.09
N GLN A 202 8.78 -11.37 -18.09
CA GLN A 202 9.07 -10.55 -19.26
C GLN A 202 10.56 -10.56 -19.62
N GLN A 203 11.44 -10.59 -18.61
CA GLN A 203 12.89 -10.58 -18.81
C GLN A 203 13.49 -11.96 -19.10
N TYR A 204 13.03 -13.00 -18.39
CA TYR A 204 13.64 -14.33 -18.40
C TYR A 204 12.77 -15.40 -19.09
N GLY A 205 11.55 -15.05 -19.48
CA GLY A 205 10.62 -15.93 -20.17
C GLY A 205 9.95 -16.96 -19.25
N TYR A 206 8.98 -17.67 -19.82
CA TYR A 206 8.22 -18.71 -19.11
C TYR A 206 9.09 -19.87 -18.60
N GLU A 207 10.20 -20.19 -19.27
CA GLU A 207 11.13 -21.24 -18.85
C GLU A 207 11.72 -20.98 -17.46
N TRP A 208 11.94 -19.72 -17.08
CA TRP A 208 12.36 -19.37 -15.72
C TRP A 208 11.33 -19.81 -14.68
N PHE A 209 10.05 -19.59 -14.97
CA PHE A 209 8.97 -19.97 -14.07
C PHE A 209 8.84 -21.50 -13.96
N GLU A 210 9.00 -22.25 -15.06
CA GLU A 210 9.04 -23.72 -15.01
C GLU A 210 10.20 -24.22 -14.12
N LYS A 211 11.37 -23.60 -14.22
CA LYS A 211 12.51 -23.92 -13.35
C LYS A 211 12.26 -23.54 -11.89
N LEU A 212 11.54 -22.45 -11.64
CA LEU A 212 11.14 -22.06 -10.28
C LEU A 212 10.19 -23.11 -9.68
N LEU A 213 9.19 -23.58 -10.43
CA LEU A 213 8.30 -24.64 -9.97
C LEU A 213 9.08 -25.93 -9.68
N ALA A 214 10.11 -26.23 -10.47
CA ALA A 214 11.02 -27.33 -10.20
C ALA A 214 11.84 -27.16 -8.90
N GLN A 215 11.93 -25.96 -8.31
CA GLN A 215 12.48 -25.76 -6.95
C GLN A 215 11.50 -26.15 -5.84
N ASN A 216 10.24 -26.48 -6.16
CA ASN A 216 9.18 -26.81 -5.19
C ASN A 216 9.06 -25.77 -4.06
N PRO A 217 8.79 -24.49 -4.39
CA PRO A 217 8.59 -23.45 -3.38
C PRO A 217 7.36 -23.74 -2.53
N ARG A 218 7.41 -23.37 -1.25
CA ARG A 218 6.24 -23.29 -0.39
C ARG A 218 5.48 -22.00 -0.72
N TRP A 219 4.26 -22.14 -1.23
CA TRP A 219 3.37 -21.01 -1.47
C TRP A 219 2.56 -20.66 -0.21
N VAL A 220 2.51 -19.37 0.13
CA VAL A 220 1.76 -18.84 1.28
C VAL A 220 0.95 -17.61 0.89
N ARG A 221 -0.10 -17.30 1.67
CA ARG A 221 -0.78 -16.00 1.60
C ARG A 221 -0.07 -15.02 2.51
N GLY A 222 -0.21 -13.73 2.24
CA GLY A 222 0.47 -12.67 2.99
C GLY A 222 1.95 -12.50 2.61
N THR A 223 2.39 -11.26 2.44
CA THR A 223 3.80 -10.92 2.13
C THR A 223 4.68 -10.82 3.38
N ALA A 224 4.08 -10.69 4.57
CA ALA A 224 4.77 -10.79 5.86
C ALA A 224 5.12 -12.25 6.22
N THR A 225 4.23 -13.20 5.89
CA THR A 225 4.34 -14.61 6.26
C THR A 225 5.66 -15.28 5.85
N PRO A 226 6.25 -15.03 4.66
CA PRO A 226 7.58 -15.53 4.34
C PRO A 226 8.64 -15.11 5.36
N VAL A 227 8.66 -13.85 5.81
CA VAL A 227 9.64 -13.34 6.79
C VAL A 227 9.48 -14.04 8.14
N THR A 228 8.24 -14.25 8.58
CA THR A 228 7.92 -15.01 9.80
C THR A 228 8.49 -16.44 9.70
N LEU A 229 8.22 -17.13 8.59
CA LEU A 229 8.71 -18.49 8.34
C LEU A 229 10.24 -18.56 8.19
N LEU A 230 10.88 -17.53 7.64
CA LEU A 230 12.34 -17.44 7.60
C LEU A 230 12.92 -17.37 9.01
N SER A 231 12.27 -16.64 9.92
CA SER A 231 12.74 -16.39 11.29
C SER A 231 12.50 -17.57 12.25
N GLN A 232 11.52 -18.45 11.95
CA GLN A 232 11.25 -19.64 12.74
C GLN A 232 12.37 -20.69 12.64
N SER A 233 12.85 -21.20 13.78
CA SER A 233 13.96 -22.16 13.85
C SER A 233 13.61 -23.55 13.30
N ASN A 234 12.34 -23.97 13.42
CA ASN A 234 11.82 -25.25 12.95
C ASN A 234 11.36 -25.24 11.48
N SER A 235 11.35 -24.09 10.83
CA SER A 235 10.96 -23.95 9.43
C SER A 235 12.10 -24.37 8.50
N THR A 236 11.80 -25.17 7.48
CA THR A 236 12.77 -25.52 6.42
C THR A 236 12.93 -24.40 5.40
N SER A 237 11.99 -23.45 5.36
CA SER A 237 12.07 -22.28 4.49
C SER A 237 13.23 -21.37 4.91
N ALA A 238 14.01 -20.95 3.91
CA ALA A 238 15.26 -20.22 4.13
C ALA A 238 15.48 -19.04 3.18
N VAL A 239 14.73 -18.94 2.07
CA VAL A 239 14.87 -17.87 1.07
C VAL A 239 13.49 -17.42 0.56
N SER A 240 13.32 -16.12 0.31
CA SER A 240 12.17 -15.51 -0.36
C SER A 240 12.61 -14.38 -1.30
N PHE A 241 11.78 -14.04 -2.30
CA PHE A 241 11.90 -12.80 -3.09
C PHE A 241 10.58 -12.02 -3.20
N THR A 242 9.54 -12.42 -2.47
CA THR A 242 8.18 -11.86 -2.54
C THR A 242 7.79 -11.10 -1.28
N SER A 243 8.79 -10.59 -0.56
CA SER A 243 8.63 -9.92 0.74
C SER A 243 9.65 -8.79 0.88
N GLY A 244 9.42 -7.92 1.86
CA GLY A 244 10.32 -6.83 2.23
C GLY A 244 10.44 -6.69 3.74
N VAL A 245 11.58 -6.20 4.20
CA VAL A 245 11.86 -5.88 5.62
C VAL A 245 12.42 -4.46 5.79
N GLY A 246 12.19 -3.60 4.78
CA GLY A 246 12.92 -2.36 4.61
C GLY A 246 14.40 -2.61 4.22
N LEU A 247 15.22 -1.60 4.46
CA LEU A 247 16.64 -1.48 4.16
C LEU A 247 17.52 -1.70 5.39
N THR A 248 16.91 -1.83 6.57
CA THR A 248 17.59 -2.15 7.83
C THR A 248 17.11 -3.51 8.34
N PRO A 249 17.52 -4.62 7.70
CA PRO A 249 17.06 -5.96 8.07
C PRO A 249 17.58 -6.35 9.46
N PRO A 250 16.88 -7.21 10.21
CA PRO A 250 17.43 -7.84 11.40
C PRO A 250 18.73 -8.59 11.09
N ASP A 251 19.64 -8.71 12.06
CA ASP A 251 20.96 -9.33 11.85
C ASP A 251 20.89 -10.76 11.28
N SER A 252 19.86 -11.52 11.67
CA SER A 252 19.62 -12.89 11.20
C SER A 252 19.13 -13.00 9.76
N ILE A 253 18.66 -11.89 9.17
CA ILE A 253 18.12 -11.83 7.81
C ILE A 253 19.13 -11.14 6.89
N GLY A 254 19.45 -11.80 5.79
CA GLY A 254 20.16 -11.21 4.67
C GLY A 254 19.17 -10.52 3.74
N LEU A 255 19.64 -9.44 3.11
CA LEU A 255 18.89 -8.60 2.20
C LEU A 255 19.74 -8.36 0.96
N ALA A 256 19.16 -8.51 -0.23
CA ALA A 256 19.78 -8.12 -1.49
C ALA A 256 18.74 -7.64 -2.50
N PHE A 257 19.18 -6.79 -3.42
CA PHE A 257 18.41 -6.32 -4.56
C PHE A 257 19.12 -6.72 -5.86
N PRO A 258 18.39 -7.14 -6.90
CA PRO A 258 19.01 -7.43 -8.19
C PRO A 258 19.54 -6.17 -8.85
N THR A 259 20.63 -6.34 -9.60
CA THR A 259 21.24 -5.28 -10.42
C THR A 259 20.93 -5.46 -11.90
N LYS A 260 20.66 -6.69 -12.33
CA LYS A 260 20.27 -7.02 -13.71
C LYS A 260 18.79 -7.29 -13.83
N GLY A 261 18.24 -8.06 -12.89
CA GLY A 261 16.79 -8.29 -12.79
C GLY A 261 16.05 -7.03 -12.35
N LEU A 262 14.83 -6.85 -12.84
CA LEU A 262 13.96 -5.77 -12.36
C LEU A 262 13.22 -6.21 -11.09
N PHE A 263 13.33 -5.42 -10.02
CA PHE A 263 12.55 -5.62 -8.79
C PHE A 263 11.47 -4.55 -8.61
N VAL A 264 10.45 -4.91 -7.84
CA VAL A 264 9.28 -4.06 -7.63
C VAL A 264 9.54 -3.10 -6.48
N THR A 265 9.25 -1.83 -6.74
CA THR A 265 9.06 -0.79 -5.72
C THR A 265 7.80 -0.01 -6.06
N TRP A 266 7.18 0.62 -5.07
CA TRP A 266 6.07 1.55 -5.29
C TRP A 266 5.90 2.51 -4.11
N PRO A 267 5.42 3.75 -4.37
CA PRO A 267 4.94 4.61 -3.32
C PRO A 267 3.58 4.11 -2.82
N GLN A 268 3.50 3.69 -1.56
CA GLN A 268 2.21 3.43 -0.92
C GLN A 268 1.43 4.73 -0.88
N ARG A 269 0.25 4.74 -1.49
CA ARG A 269 -0.58 5.95 -1.58
C ARG A 269 -1.38 6.13 -0.32
N ALA A 270 -1.61 7.39 0.03
CA ALA A 270 -2.57 7.82 1.04
C ALA A 270 -3.49 8.89 0.44
N ALA A 271 -4.73 8.93 0.92
CA ALA A 271 -5.69 10.00 0.67
C ALA A 271 -6.61 10.20 1.87
N ILE A 272 -7.13 11.42 1.98
CA ILE A 272 -8.18 11.76 2.96
C ILE A 272 -9.51 11.65 2.23
N LEU A 273 -10.50 10.98 2.82
CA LEU A 273 -11.84 10.93 2.23
C LEU A 273 -12.52 12.28 2.40
N LYS A 274 -13.24 12.75 1.36
CA LYS A 274 -13.88 14.06 1.35
C LYS A 274 -14.88 14.25 2.49
N ASP A 275 -15.65 13.19 2.78
CA ASP A 275 -16.66 13.16 3.83
C ASP A 275 -16.12 12.48 5.11
N ALA A 276 -14.80 12.53 5.34
CA ALA A 276 -14.18 12.06 6.58
C ALA A 276 -14.86 12.72 7.81
N PRO A 277 -15.22 11.95 8.86
CA PRO A 277 -15.78 12.53 10.08
C PRO A 277 -14.78 13.33 10.93
N HIS A 278 -13.47 13.07 10.80
CA HIS A 278 -12.39 13.75 11.51
C HIS A 278 -11.31 14.29 10.54
N PRO A 279 -11.64 15.27 9.69
CA PRO A 279 -10.71 15.82 8.71
C PRO A 279 -9.46 16.46 9.33
N GLU A 280 -9.53 17.08 10.50
CA GLU A 280 -8.34 17.65 11.17
C GLU A 280 -7.43 16.54 11.72
N GLY A 281 -8.00 15.47 12.25
CA GLY A 281 -7.25 14.25 12.59
C GLY A 281 -6.53 13.63 11.38
N ALA A 282 -7.22 13.55 10.23
CA ALA A 282 -6.63 13.07 8.98
C ALA A 282 -5.50 13.98 8.49
N LYS A 283 -5.70 15.30 8.50
CA LYS A 283 -4.67 16.28 8.14
C LYS A 283 -3.45 16.18 9.06
N LEU A 284 -3.65 16.00 10.37
CA LEU A 284 -2.55 15.80 11.32
C LEU A 284 -1.72 14.57 10.94
N LEU A 285 -2.38 13.43 10.71
CA LEU A 285 -1.71 12.20 10.28
C LEU A 285 -0.93 12.41 8.98
N HIS A 286 -1.52 13.06 7.98
CA HIS A 286 -0.87 13.26 6.69
C HIS A 286 0.33 14.22 6.77
N ASN A 287 0.30 15.23 7.63
CA ASN A 287 1.47 16.06 7.90
C ASN A 287 2.55 15.28 8.65
N TYR A 288 2.17 14.43 9.60
CA TYR A 288 3.12 13.59 10.31
C TYR A 288 3.80 12.57 9.39
N LEU A 289 3.02 11.85 8.57
CA LEU A 289 3.54 10.88 7.61
C LEU A 289 4.55 11.50 6.66
N LEU A 290 4.37 12.76 6.27
CA LEU A 290 5.30 13.47 5.38
C LEU A 290 6.36 14.30 6.10
N SER A 291 6.29 14.41 7.42
CA SER A 291 7.27 15.14 8.20
C SER A 291 8.66 14.54 8.01
N LYS A 292 9.69 15.39 8.08
CA LYS A 292 11.07 14.91 8.00
C LYS A 292 11.42 13.98 9.17
N GLU A 293 10.81 14.18 10.34
CA GLU A 293 11.02 13.32 11.51
C GLU A 293 10.58 11.88 11.23
N HIS A 294 9.36 11.68 10.72
CA HIS A 294 8.86 10.35 10.40
C HIS A 294 9.57 9.76 9.17
N GLN A 295 9.72 10.53 8.09
CA GLN A 295 10.38 10.03 6.87
C GLN A 295 11.83 9.61 7.12
N SER A 296 12.52 10.21 8.09
CA SER A 296 13.88 9.81 8.48
C SER A 296 13.92 8.67 9.50
N SER A 297 12.81 8.34 10.18
CA SER A 297 12.72 7.18 11.08
C SER A 297 12.43 5.89 10.33
N LEU A 298 11.85 5.98 9.13
CA LEU A 298 11.55 4.82 8.29
C LEU A 298 12.80 3.99 8.00
N SER A 299 12.64 2.67 8.06
CA SER A 299 13.65 1.73 7.57
C SER A 299 13.56 1.52 6.06
N SER A 300 12.76 2.28 5.30
CA SER A 300 12.57 2.15 3.85
C SER A 300 13.07 3.40 3.09
N TRP A 301 12.95 3.40 1.76
CA TRP A 301 13.14 4.63 0.99
C TRP A 301 12.03 5.64 1.31
N SER A 302 12.41 6.90 1.44
CA SER A 302 11.46 8.00 1.60
C SER A 302 10.77 8.32 0.27
N VAL A 303 9.52 8.79 0.36
CA VAL A 303 8.82 9.43 -0.77
C VAL A 303 9.31 10.85 -1.03
N ARG A 304 10.07 11.44 -0.10
CA ARG A 304 10.65 12.77 -0.23
C ARG A 304 11.99 12.73 -0.94
N SER A 305 12.28 13.75 -1.76
CA SER A 305 13.57 13.89 -2.44
C SER A 305 14.68 14.45 -1.54
N ASP A 306 14.34 15.01 -0.38
CA ASP A 306 15.28 15.66 0.55
C ASP A 306 15.61 14.79 1.79
N VAL A 307 15.28 13.51 1.73
CA VAL A 307 15.59 12.48 2.74
C VAL A 307 16.35 11.35 2.04
N SER A 308 17.61 11.17 2.41
CA SER A 308 18.47 10.12 1.85
C SER A 308 18.07 8.73 2.36
N ALA A 309 18.34 7.70 1.56
CA ALA A 309 18.11 6.32 1.95
C ALA A 309 18.92 5.93 3.21
N PRO A 310 18.32 5.16 4.15
CA PRO A 310 19.02 4.68 5.34
C PRO A 310 20.10 3.64 4.99
N GLY A 311 20.98 3.35 5.95
CA GLY A 311 21.92 2.21 5.86
C GLY A 311 22.99 2.31 4.77
N GLY A 312 23.17 3.49 4.13
CA GLY A 312 24.11 3.68 3.03
C GLY A 312 23.65 3.09 1.70
N TYR A 313 22.37 2.73 1.58
CA TYR A 313 21.76 2.39 0.29
C TYR A 313 21.75 3.59 -0.65
N ALA A 314 21.72 3.33 -1.95
CA ALA A 314 21.49 4.36 -2.94
C ALA A 314 20.07 4.93 -2.78
N ASP A 315 19.91 6.21 -3.10
CA ASP A 315 18.60 6.82 -3.21
C ASP A 315 17.82 6.14 -4.34
N LEU A 316 16.50 6.02 -4.18
CA LEU A 316 15.65 5.25 -5.10
C LEU A 316 15.78 5.72 -6.56
N ALA A 317 16.00 7.03 -6.76
CA ALA A 317 16.18 7.64 -8.08
C ALA A 317 17.47 7.17 -8.80
N ASP A 318 18.45 6.66 -8.06
CA ASP A 318 19.74 6.21 -8.58
C ASP A 318 19.79 4.69 -8.83
N ILE A 319 18.69 3.97 -8.60
CA ILE A 319 18.60 2.51 -8.75
C ILE A 319 17.95 2.15 -10.09
N PRO A 320 18.72 1.74 -11.12
CA PRO A 320 18.17 1.47 -12.46
C PRO A 320 17.36 0.17 -12.55
N SER A 321 17.50 -0.74 -11.56
CA SER A 321 16.84 -2.04 -11.54
C SER A 321 15.42 -2.00 -10.94
N THR A 322 14.86 -0.81 -10.71
CA THR A 322 13.45 -0.65 -10.34
C THR A 322 12.83 0.57 -11.01
N ASN A 323 11.50 0.52 -11.20
CA ASN A 323 10.73 1.65 -11.70
C ASN A 323 9.42 1.74 -10.91
N PRO A 324 9.35 2.62 -9.89
CA PRO A 324 8.16 2.75 -9.05
C PRO A 324 6.88 3.10 -9.83
N ASN A 325 7.02 3.87 -10.92
CA ASN A 325 5.88 4.26 -11.76
C ASN A 325 5.36 3.11 -12.63
N GLY A 326 6.17 2.06 -12.83
CA GLY A 326 5.78 0.89 -13.60
C GLY A 326 4.65 0.10 -12.92
N PHE A 327 4.64 0.04 -11.58
CA PHE A 327 3.59 -0.66 -10.84
C PHE A 327 2.24 0.03 -10.96
N GLU A 328 2.19 1.37 -10.95
CA GLU A 328 0.95 2.10 -11.22
C GLU A 328 0.38 1.76 -12.60
N GLY A 329 1.22 1.77 -13.64
CA GLY A 329 0.80 1.41 -14.99
C GLY A 329 0.27 -0.03 -15.10
N PHE A 330 0.90 -0.96 -14.37
CA PHE A 330 0.40 -2.33 -14.23
C PHE A 330 -0.97 -2.38 -13.56
N MET A 331 -1.12 -1.70 -12.42
CA MET A 331 -2.34 -1.67 -11.63
C MET A 331 -3.50 -1.01 -12.37
N ALA A 332 -3.25 -0.01 -13.21
CA ALA A 332 -4.29 0.64 -14.02
C ALA A 332 -4.87 -0.30 -15.09
N ASN A 333 -4.13 -1.31 -15.55
CA ASN A 333 -4.60 -2.27 -16.55
C ASN A 333 -5.22 -3.52 -15.89
N ARG A 334 -6.44 -3.37 -15.36
CA ARG A 334 -7.13 -4.46 -14.65
C ARG A 334 -7.42 -5.70 -15.49
N GLU A 335 -7.65 -5.53 -16.79
CA GLU A 335 -7.79 -6.67 -17.70
C GLU A 335 -6.51 -7.52 -17.71
N ARG A 336 -5.35 -6.89 -17.88
CA ARG A 336 -4.06 -7.61 -17.87
C ARG A 336 -3.78 -8.27 -16.53
N VAL A 337 -4.03 -7.56 -15.43
CA VAL A 337 -3.86 -8.09 -14.07
C VAL A 337 -4.70 -9.36 -13.88
N GLU A 338 -5.98 -9.31 -14.22
CA GLU A 338 -6.90 -10.44 -14.10
C GLU A 338 -6.46 -11.64 -14.95
N ARG A 339 -6.05 -11.39 -16.20
CA ARG A 339 -5.54 -12.46 -17.09
C ARG A 339 -4.30 -13.13 -16.53
N LEU A 340 -3.40 -12.36 -15.90
CA LEU A 340 -2.19 -12.90 -15.30
C LEU A 340 -2.49 -13.68 -14.01
N LYS A 341 -3.45 -13.23 -13.18
CA LYS A 341 -3.93 -14.00 -12.02
C LYS A 341 -4.46 -15.37 -12.43
N LEU A 342 -5.35 -15.42 -13.42
CA LEU A 342 -5.89 -16.67 -13.95
C LEU A 342 -4.81 -17.57 -14.53
N PHE A 343 -3.80 -16.98 -15.18
CA PHE A 343 -2.63 -17.73 -15.63
C PHE A 343 -1.88 -18.39 -14.47
N PHE A 344 -1.61 -17.66 -13.38
CA PHE A 344 -0.96 -18.27 -12.21
C PHE A 344 -1.86 -19.29 -11.54
N GLU A 345 -3.17 -19.04 -11.41
CA GLU A 345 -4.12 -20.00 -10.87
C GLU A 345 -4.12 -21.34 -11.62
N ASP A 346 -4.03 -21.32 -12.96
CA ASP A 346 -3.89 -22.54 -13.78
C ASP A 346 -2.60 -23.33 -13.47
N LYS A 347 -1.51 -22.64 -13.10
CA LYS A 347 -0.19 -23.26 -12.88
C LYS A 347 0.08 -23.70 -11.44
N ILE A 348 -0.39 -22.93 -10.46
CA ILE A 348 -0.08 -23.15 -9.03
C ILE A 348 -1.33 -23.34 -8.17
N GLY A 349 -2.53 -23.31 -8.77
CA GLY A 349 -3.80 -23.43 -8.09
C GLY A 349 -4.29 -22.12 -7.47
N THR A 350 -5.47 -22.18 -6.87
CA THR A 350 -6.01 -21.06 -6.09
C THR A 350 -5.17 -20.85 -4.82
N PRO A 351 -5.06 -19.61 -4.30
CA PRO A 351 -4.36 -19.37 -3.04
C PRO A 351 -4.96 -20.20 -1.90
N GLN A 352 -4.12 -20.99 -1.23
CA GLN A 352 -4.54 -21.87 -0.14
C GLN A 352 -4.18 -21.28 1.23
N GLY A 353 -4.99 -21.59 2.25
CA GLY A 353 -4.77 -21.15 3.63
C GLY A 353 -5.77 -20.09 4.09
N LEU A 354 -5.71 -19.75 5.39
CA LEU A 354 -6.51 -18.68 5.96
C LEU A 354 -6.04 -17.32 5.44
N SER A 355 -6.79 -16.27 5.75
CA SER A 355 -6.29 -14.91 5.59
C SER A 355 -5.04 -14.74 6.47
N PRO A 356 -3.99 -14.04 6.02
CA PRO A 356 -2.80 -13.81 6.85
C PRO A 356 -3.17 -13.13 8.18
N LEU A 357 -4.11 -12.18 8.15
CA LEU A 357 -4.71 -11.53 9.32
C LEU A 357 -5.38 -12.47 10.36
N LYS A 358 -5.46 -13.78 10.11
CA LYS A 358 -6.19 -14.77 10.93
C LYS A 358 -5.52 -16.16 10.93
N ASP A 359 -4.27 -16.29 10.49
CA ASP A 359 -3.62 -17.59 10.34
C ASP A 359 -2.73 -18.01 11.52
N ASP A 360 -2.66 -17.16 12.56
CA ASP A 360 -1.92 -17.35 13.82
C ASP A 360 -0.41 -17.63 13.61
N LEU A 361 0.19 -17.17 12.50
CA LEU A 361 1.58 -17.46 12.13
C LEU A 361 2.66 -16.55 12.73
#